data_AF-A0A0U1D7G3-F1
#
_entry.id   AF-A0A0U1D7G3-F1
#
_cell.length_a   1.000
_cell.length_b   1.000
_cell.length_c   1.000
_cell.angle_alpha   90.00
_cell.angle_beta   90.00
_cell.angle_gamma   90.00
#
_symmetry.space_group_name_H-M   'P 1'
#
loop_
_entity.id
_entity.type
_entity.pdbx_description
1 polymer ?
#
loop_
_entity_poly.entity_id
_entity_poly.type
_entity_poly.pdbx_seq_one_letter_code
_entity_poly.pdbx_strand_id
1 'polypeptide(L)'
;MGSRFFGSGRCSIVDVENEDTRTPPPAVAEPSGTRPKFDLVLVSCVKSKLAAPAAAKDLYTSSLFKKERGYAERSGRPWFILSAEHGLVAPDEWLAPYERYLADTTAEFRTAWGAWVAARLELLVGPLTGMEIEVHASSTYLNAVRPHLERLGAHLLDPLRGLDMGQCLAWYPADACRRTPSLSRKTSHSSSSLHYVPLMMRCRRMSFSLREGRPAIPPAYTAGG
;
A
#
# COMPACT_ATOMS: atom_id res chain seq x y z
N MET A 1 49.93 9.19 80.98
CA MET A 1 50.07 10.45 81.76
C MET A 1 49.45 11.57 80.92
N GLY A 2 48.35 12.20 81.39
CA GLY A 2 47.76 13.46 80.88
C GLY A 2 47.14 13.38 79.48
N SER A 3 45.82 13.35 79.29
CA SER A 3 44.82 14.42 79.51
C SER A 3 45.12 15.71 78.72
N ARG A 4 44.22 16.10 77.80
CA ARG A 4 43.21 17.16 78.05
C ARG A 4 42.36 17.48 76.81
N PHE A 5 41.14 17.87 77.17
CA PHE A 5 39.97 18.32 76.41
C PHE A 5 40.09 19.72 75.78
N PHE A 6 38.97 20.10 75.12
CA PHE A 6 38.53 21.41 74.58
C PHE A 6 39.01 21.73 73.16
N GLY A 7 38.17 22.12 72.21
CA GLY A 7 36.75 22.49 72.23
C GLY A 7 36.48 23.53 71.14
N SER A 8 35.21 23.64 70.74
CA SER A 8 34.59 24.71 69.93
C SER A 8 34.75 24.64 68.40
N GLY A 9 33.68 25.04 67.71
CA GLY A 9 33.76 25.55 66.33
C GLY A 9 32.74 24.95 65.38
N ARG A 10 31.55 25.54 65.33
CA ARG A 10 30.40 25.19 64.48
C ARG A 10 30.57 25.66 63.02
N CYS A 11 29.65 25.16 62.18
CA CYS A 11 29.24 25.64 60.85
C CYS A 11 30.18 25.23 59.70
N SER A 12 29.74 24.69 58.56
CA SER A 12 28.39 24.41 58.05
C SER A 12 28.60 23.84 56.65
N ILE A 13 27.84 22.82 56.25
CA ILE A 13 27.12 22.75 54.96
C ILE A 13 26.51 21.36 54.85
N VAL A 14 25.24 21.40 54.46
CA VAL A 14 24.25 20.33 54.40
C VAL A 14 24.62 19.21 53.44
N ASP A 15 24.27 17.99 53.83
CA ASP A 15 24.23 16.81 53.00
C ASP A 15 23.32 17.03 51.79
N VAL A 16 23.86 16.89 50.58
CA VAL A 16 23.09 16.76 49.34
C VAL A 16 22.99 15.28 49.03
N GLU A 17 22.05 14.61 49.69
CA GLU A 17 21.52 13.33 49.24
C GLU A 17 20.56 13.62 48.08
N ASN A 18 21.05 13.57 46.84
CA ASN A 18 20.18 13.65 45.67
C ASN A 18 19.60 12.25 45.40
N GLU A 19 18.43 12.00 45.97
CA GLU A 19 17.59 10.86 45.66
C GLU A 19 17.08 11.00 44.22
N ASP A 20 17.65 10.22 43.31
CA ASP A 20 17.30 10.13 41.89
C ASP A 20 15.94 9.41 41.73
N THR A 21 14.88 9.98 42.31
CA THR A 21 13.50 9.64 41.98
C THR A 21 13.17 10.19 40.59
N ARG A 22 13.63 9.50 39.54
CA ARG A 22 13.04 9.66 38.20
C ARG A 22 11.65 9.06 38.22
N THR A 23 10.68 9.90 38.57
CA THR A 23 9.29 9.70 38.20
C THR A 23 9.23 9.55 36.69
N PRO A 24 8.73 8.43 36.13
CA PRO A 24 8.56 8.31 34.69
C PRO A 24 7.58 9.40 34.23
N PRO A 25 7.86 10.09 33.10
CA PRO A 25 6.96 11.12 32.59
C PRO A 25 5.56 10.53 32.39
N PRO A 26 4.49 11.30 32.67
CA PRO A 26 3.14 10.80 32.51
C PRO A 26 2.98 10.31 31.08
N ALA A 27 2.48 9.07 30.94
CA ALA A 27 2.08 8.49 29.68
C ALA A 27 1.25 9.54 28.94
N VAL A 28 1.83 10.07 27.86
CA VAL A 28 1.16 10.99 26.95
C VAL A 28 -0.15 10.34 26.56
N ALA A 29 -1.25 10.93 27.03
CA ALA A 29 -2.58 10.55 26.63
C ALA A 29 -2.65 10.65 25.10
N GLU A 30 -2.77 9.51 24.44
CA GLU A 30 -3.02 9.40 23.01
C GLU A 30 -4.23 10.32 22.68
N PRO A 31 -4.08 11.34 21.83
CA PRO A 31 -5.23 12.13 21.39
C PRO A 31 -6.16 11.20 20.60
N SER A 32 -7.24 10.82 21.26
CA SER A 32 -8.40 10.17 20.64
C SER A 32 -9.12 11.21 19.78
N GLY A 33 -8.74 11.27 18.50
CA GLY A 33 -9.32 12.19 17.52
C GLY A 33 -8.99 11.78 16.08
N THR A 34 -9.90 11.02 15.48
CA THR A 34 -10.12 10.81 14.04
C THR A 34 -8.88 10.74 13.14
N ARG A 35 -8.24 9.55 13.08
CA ARG A 35 -7.43 9.23 11.90
C ARG A 35 -8.37 9.19 10.69
N PRO A 36 -8.14 9.94 9.60
CA PRO A 36 -8.96 9.81 8.40
C PRO A 36 -8.95 8.34 7.99
N LYS A 37 -10.12 7.73 8.07
CA LYS A 37 -10.28 6.28 7.89
C LYS A 37 -10.45 6.06 6.41
N PHE A 38 -9.35 6.08 5.65
CA PHE A 38 -9.38 5.84 4.20
C PHE A 38 -10.19 4.59 3.85
N ASP A 39 -10.84 4.64 2.69
CA ASP A 39 -11.72 3.60 2.18
C ASP A 39 -10.96 2.55 1.40
N LEU A 40 -9.91 2.96 0.68
CA LEU A 40 -9.03 2.07 -0.09
C LEU A 40 -7.60 2.62 -0.20
N VAL A 41 -6.69 1.74 -0.62
CA VAL A 41 -5.26 2.06 -0.82
C VAL A 41 -4.86 1.84 -2.28
N LEU A 42 -4.12 2.78 -2.87
CA LEU A 42 -3.47 2.62 -4.17
C LEU A 42 -1.96 2.53 -3.98
N VAL A 43 -1.34 1.50 -4.56
CA VAL A 43 0.11 1.26 -4.49
C VAL A 43 0.71 1.32 -5.89
N SER A 44 1.77 2.09 -6.11
CA SER A 44 2.43 2.10 -7.43
C SER A 44 3.24 0.83 -7.71
N CYS A 45 3.22 0.37 -8.95
CA CYS A 45 4.12 -0.67 -9.39
C CYS A 45 5.58 -0.20 -9.39
N VAL A 46 6.51 -1.15 -9.39
CA VAL A 46 7.96 -0.90 -9.39
C VAL A 46 8.64 -1.59 -10.57
N LYS A 47 9.88 -1.17 -10.85
CA LYS A 47 10.69 -1.75 -11.93
C LYS A 47 10.94 -3.25 -11.73
N SER A 48 11.40 -3.63 -10.54
CA SER A 48 11.79 -5.01 -10.22
C SER A 48 10.59 -5.95 -10.19
N LYS A 49 10.62 -6.98 -11.05
CA LYS A 49 9.56 -7.99 -11.20
C LYS A 49 10.16 -9.40 -11.24
N LEU A 50 9.33 -10.42 -11.03
CA LEU A 50 9.68 -11.81 -11.34
C LEU A 50 9.90 -11.99 -12.85
N ALA A 51 10.62 -13.05 -13.23
CA ALA A 51 10.81 -13.43 -14.63
C ALA A 51 9.67 -14.29 -15.21
N ALA A 52 8.71 -14.68 -14.36
CA ALA A 52 7.57 -15.52 -14.73
C ALA A 52 6.25 -14.85 -14.33
N PRO A 53 5.13 -15.20 -15.00
CA PRO A 53 3.81 -14.71 -14.62
C PRO A 53 3.44 -15.07 -13.19
N ALA A 54 2.78 -14.14 -12.49
CA ALA A 54 2.33 -14.29 -11.12
C ALA A 54 1.12 -13.39 -10.84
N ALA A 55 0.48 -13.56 -9.68
CA ALA A 55 -0.47 -12.57 -9.17
C ALA A 55 0.23 -11.20 -9.03
N ALA A 56 -0.47 -10.11 -9.33
CA ALA A 56 0.12 -8.78 -9.35
C ALA A 56 0.78 -8.39 -8.02
N LYS A 57 0.21 -8.80 -6.88
CA LYS A 57 0.80 -8.60 -5.55
C LYS A 57 2.13 -9.32 -5.34
N ASP A 58 2.37 -10.42 -6.06
CA ASP A 58 3.57 -11.26 -5.95
C ASP A 58 4.57 -11.00 -7.10
N LEU A 59 4.13 -10.36 -8.18
CA LEU A 59 4.95 -10.06 -9.36
C LEU A 59 6.10 -9.09 -9.04
N TYR A 60 5.83 -8.06 -8.23
CA TYR A 60 6.81 -7.00 -7.96
C TYR A 60 7.67 -7.31 -6.73
N THR A 61 8.98 -7.15 -6.84
CA THR A 61 9.94 -7.74 -5.89
C THR A 61 10.76 -6.73 -5.07
N SER A 62 10.63 -5.43 -5.33
CA SER A 62 11.41 -4.40 -4.62
C SER A 62 11.08 -4.32 -3.14
N SER A 63 12.04 -3.89 -2.31
CA SER A 63 11.83 -3.71 -0.87
C SER A 63 10.75 -2.68 -0.54
N LEU A 64 10.64 -1.62 -1.35
CA LEU A 64 9.59 -0.60 -1.20
C LEU A 64 8.20 -1.21 -1.44
N PHE A 65 8.03 -1.92 -2.55
CA PHE A 65 6.74 -2.52 -2.89
C PHE A 65 6.30 -3.56 -1.86
N LYS A 66 7.23 -4.36 -1.32
CA LYS A 66 6.93 -5.31 -0.24
C LYS A 66 6.38 -4.60 1.01
N LYS A 67 6.94 -3.44 1.38
CA LYS A 67 6.47 -2.63 2.50
C LYS A 67 5.10 -2.00 2.23
N GLU A 68 4.92 -1.43 1.03
CA GLU A 68 3.64 -0.86 0.57
C GLU A 68 2.53 -1.90 0.56
N ARG A 69 2.79 -3.07 -0.03
CA ARG A 69 1.89 -4.22 -0.01
C ARG A 69 1.56 -4.63 1.43
N GLY A 70 2.57 -4.82 2.28
CA GLY A 70 2.37 -5.23 3.67
C GLY A 70 1.52 -4.22 4.44
N TYR A 71 1.71 -2.92 4.20
CA TYR A 71 0.88 -1.86 4.76
C TYR A 71 -0.57 -1.94 4.24
N ALA A 72 -0.76 -2.04 2.92
CA ALA A 72 -2.08 -2.14 2.30
C ALA A 72 -2.85 -3.37 2.81
N GLU A 73 -2.21 -4.53 2.89
CA GLU A 73 -2.81 -5.76 3.41
C GLU A 73 -3.19 -5.63 4.91
N ARG A 74 -2.33 -5.01 5.72
CA ARG A 74 -2.61 -4.76 7.16
C ARG A 74 -3.72 -3.74 7.40
N SER A 75 -3.99 -2.86 6.45
CA SER A 75 -5.07 -1.87 6.58
C SER A 75 -6.46 -2.51 6.66
N GLY A 76 -6.62 -3.75 6.16
CA GLY A 76 -7.92 -4.41 6.04
C GLY A 76 -8.89 -3.72 5.07
N ARG A 77 -8.38 -2.79 4.24
CA ARG A 77 -9.14 -2.10 3.19
C ARG A 77 -8.89 -2.72 1.82
N PRO A 78 -9.81 -2.55 0.86
CA PRO A 78 -9.52 -2.81 -0.55
C PRO A 78 -8.26 -2.07 -0.99
N TRP A 79 -7.45 -2.70 -1.83
CA TRP A 79 -6.28 -2.06 -2.39
C TRP A 79 -6.03 -2.53 -3.82
N PHE A 80 -5.39 -1.65 -4.60
CA PHE A 80 -5.11 -1.88 -6.01
C PHE A 80 -3.70 -1.39 -6.37
N ILE A 81 -3.16 -1.93 -7.45
CA ILE A 81 -1.83 -1.58 -7.95
C ILE A 81 -1.96 -0.67 -9.17
N LEU A 82 -1.29 0.48 -9.12
CA LEU A 82 -1.13 1.38 -10.26
C LEU A 82 0.01 0.87 -11.16
N SER A 83 -0.36 0.24 -12.27
CA SER A 83 0.55 -0.26 -13.29
C SER A 83 0.72 0.74 -14.43
N ALA A 84 1.97 1.08 -14.78
CA ALA A 84 2.23 1.90 -15.97
C ALA A 84 1.65 1.30 -17.26
N GLU A 85 1.57 -0.02 -17.35
CA GLU A 85 1.09 -0.74 -18.53
C GLU A 85 -0.39 -1.06 -18.47
N HIS A 86 -0.84 -1.60 -17.34
CA HIS A 86 -2.19 -2.11 -17.16
C HIS A 86 -3.13 -1.13 -16.43
N GLY A 87 -2.64 0.05 -16.06
CA GLY A 87 -3.41 1.07 -15.34
C GLY A 87 -3.65 0.72 -13.88
N LEU A 88 -4.69 -0.06 -13.61
CA LEU A 88 -5.22 -0.37 -12.29
C LEU A 88 -5.49 -1.87 -12.24
N VAL A 89 -4.81 -2.54 -11.34
CA VAL A 89 -4.73 -4.00 -11.28
C VAL A 89 -5.16 -4.46 -9.89
N ALA A 90 -6.00 -5.48 -9.83
CA ALA A 90 -6.35 -6.13 -8.57
C ALA A 90 -5.17 -6.99 -8.08
N PRO A 91 -4.96 -7.12 -6.76
CA PRO A 91 -3.79 -7.80 -6.22
C PRO A 91 -3.66 -9.28 -6.65
N ASP A 92 -4.79 -9.95 -6.88
CA ASP A 92 -4.86 -11.34 -7.32
C ASP A 92 -4.94 -11.51 -8.86
N GLU A 93 -4.93 -10.42 -9.63
CA GLU A 93 -4.93 -10.47 -11.09
C GLU A 93 -3.60 -11.03 -11.61
N TRP A 94 -3.67 -11.97 -12.55
CA TRP A 94 -2.50 -12.66 -13.06
C TRP A 94 -1.83 -11.85 -14.18
N LEU A 95 -0.56 -11.48 -13.99
CA LEU A 95 0.19 -10.66 -14.92
C LEU A 95 1.47 -11.36 -15.36
N ALA A 96 1.81 -11.20 -16.64
CA ALA A 96 3.15 -11.52 -17.14
C ALA A 96 4.12 -10.36 -16.83
N PRO A 97 5.43 -10.61 -16.70
CA PRO A 97 6.42 -9.55 -16.57
C PRO A 97 6.39 -8.62 -17.78
N TYR A 98 6.56 -7.32 -17.53
CA TYR A 98 6.48 -6.28 -18.55
C TYR A 98 7.45 -5.12 -18.24
N GLU A 99 7.75 -4.31 -19.26
CA GLU A 99 8.62 -3.13 -19.16
C GLU A 99 7.92 -1.90 -19.73
N ARG A 100 7.34 -1.11 -18.81
CA ARG A 100 6.83 0.22 -19.12
C ARG A 100 7.08 1.15 -17.94
N TYR A 101 7.57 2.34 -18.23
CA TYR A 101 7.75 3.38 -17.24
C TYR A 101 6.85 4.58 -17.56
N LEU A 102 5.96 4.91 -16.63
CA LEU A 102 4.96 5.96 -16.86
C LEU A 102 5.60 7.35 -17.06
N ALA A 103 6.76 7.61 -16.46
CA ALA A 103 7.43 8.90 -16.61
C ALA A 103 7.96 9.13 -18.03
N ASP A 104 8.32 8.06 -18.75
CA ASP A 104 8.84 8.14 -20.13
C ASP A 104 7.73 8.35 -21.18
N THR A 105 6.46 8.31 -20.76
CA THR A 105 5.31 8.49 -21.65
C THR A 105 5.00 9.96 -21.91
N THR A 106 4.16 10.25 -22.89
CA THR A 106 3.74 11.63 -23.17
C THR A 106 2.72 12.15 -22.14
N ALA A 107 2.49 13.46 -22.11
CA ALA A 107 1.47 14.04 -21.23
C ALA A 107 0.06 13.58 -21.60
N GLU A 108 -0.21 13.42 -22.90
CA GLU A 108 -1.48 12.92 -23.44
C GLU A 108 -1.70 11.48 -23.00
N PHE A 109 -0.67 10.63 -23.08
CA PHE A 109 -0.73 9.26 -22.59
C PHE A 109 -1.06 9.23 -21.10
N ARG A 110 -0.36 10.01 -20.27
CA ARG A 110 -0.63 10.06 -18.81
C ARG A 110 -2.04 10.52 -18.50
N THR A 111 -2.58 11.46 -19.27
CA THR A 111 -3.96 11.96 -19.12
C THR A 111 -4.97 10.86 -19.47
N ALA A 112 -4.79 10.16 -20.59
CA ALA A 112 -5.66 9.04 -20.97
C ALA A 112 -5.56 7.88 -19.97
N TRP A 113 -4.34 7.57 -19.52
CA TRP A 113 -4.04 6.56 -18.51
C TRP A 113 -4.75 6.89 -17.19
N GLY A 114 -4.68 8.14 -16.72
CA GLY A 114 -5.35 8.60 -15.51
C GLY A 114 -6.87 8.50 -15.59
N ALA A 115 -7.46 8.88 -16.73
CA ALA A 115 -8.88 8.72 -16.99
C ALA A 115 -9.32 7.25 -16.94
N TRP A 116 -8.54 6.37 -17.58
CA TRP A 116 -8.81 4.93 -17.60
C TRP A 116 -8.73 4.32 -16.19
N VAL A 117 -7.73 4.71 -15.40
CA VAL A 117 -7.58 4.27 -14.00
C VAL A 117 -8.79 4.68 -13.17
N ALA A 118 -9.23 5.94 -13.27
CA ALA A 118 -10.38 6.43 -12.52
C ALA A 118 -11.67 5.70 -12.89
N ALA A 119 -11.94 5.49 -14.18
CA ALA A 119 -13.10 4.75 -14.65
C ALA A 119 -13.06 3.27 -14.23
N ARG A 120 -11.89 2.63 -14.31
CA ARG A 120 -11.69 1.25 -13.86
C ARG A 120 -11.90 1.13 -12.35
N LEU A 121 -11.43 2.09 -11.56
CA LEU A 121 -11.62 2.09 -10.11
C LEU A 121 -13.10 2.18 -9.78
N GLU A 122 -13.82 3.16 -10.33
CA GLU A 122 -15.26 3.33 -10.13
C GLU A 122 -16.05 2.07 -10.52
N LEU A 123 -15.67 1.40 -11.61
CA LEU A 123 -16.28 0.12 -12.00
C LEU A 123 -16.08 -0.98 -10.94
N LEU A 124 -14.93 -1.02 -10.27
CA LEU A 124 -14.59 -2.06 -9.31
C LEU A 124 -15.16 -1.80 -7.91
N VAL A 125 -15.23 -0.54 -7.48
CA VAL A 125 -15.61 -0.18 -6.10
C VAL A 125 -16.92 0.59 -5.99
N GLY A 126 -17.52 0.97 -7.11
CA GLY A 126 -18.72 1.81 -7.16
C GLY A 126 -18.38 3.32 -7.18
N PRO A 127 -19.40 4.19 -7.02
CA PRO A 127 -19.26 5.64 -7.12
C PRO A 127 -18.20 6.21 -6.16
N LEU A 128 -17.25 6.99 -6.68
CA LEU A 128 -16.09 7.48 -5.91
C LEU A 128 -16.38 8.74 -5.07
N THR A 129 -17.60 9.29 -5.15
CA THR A 129 -17.95 10.54 -4.47
C THR A 129 -17.83 10.42 -2.95
N GLY A 130 -16.99 11.28 -2.36
CA GLY A 130 -16.71 11.32 -0.92
C GLY A 130 -15.76 10.23 -0.42
N MET A 131 -15.19 9.39 -1.30
CA MET A 131 -14.22 8.38 -0.88
C MET A 131 -12.88 9.00 -0.50
N GLU A 132 -12.30 8.53 0.60
CA GLU A 132 -10.92 8.82 1.00
C GLU A 132 -9.97 7.75 0.44
N ILE A 133 -9.14 8.13 -0.52
CA ILE A 133 -8.21 7.23 -1.23
C ILE A 133 -6.79 7.54 -0.78
N GLU A 134 -6.15 6.61 -0.08
CA GLU A 134 -4.74 6.75 0.30
C GLU A 134 -3.83 6.22 -0.81
N VAL A 135 -2.87 7.05 -1.25
CA VAL A 135 -2.03 6.75 -2.42
C VAL A 135 -0.56 6.67 -2.01
N HIS A 136 0.02 5.49 -2.17
CA HIS A 136 1.43 5.19 -2.03
C HIS A 136 2.06 5.08 -3.41
N ALA A 137 2.37 6.24 -4.00
CA ALA A 137 2.89 6.30 -5.35
C ALA A 137 3.84 7.48 -5.55
N SER A 138 4.70 7.38 -6.57
CA SER A 138 5.51 8.55 -6.97
C SER A 138 4.63 9.69 -7.49
N SER A 139 5.18 10.90 -7.47
CA SER A 139 4.49 12.09 -7.98
C SER A 139 4.01 11.94 -9.43
N THR A 140 4.72 11.19 -10.28
CA THR A 140 4.30 10.90 -11.66
C THR A 140 2.93 10.21 -11.72
N TYR A 141 2.71 9.17 -10.90
CA TYR A 141 1.45 8.46 -10.86
C TYR A 141 0.35 9.31 -10.22
N LEU A 142 0.66 9.94 -9.09
CA LEU A 142 -0.25 10.82 -8.36
C LEU A 142 -0.78 11.95 -9.26
N ASN A 143 0.11 12.64 -9.97
CA ASN A 143 -0.26 13.73 -10.86
C ASN A 143 -1.12 13.25 -12.04
N ALA A 144 -0.93 12.00 -12.49
CA ALA A 144 -1.72 11.42 -13.56
C ALA A 144 -3.14 11.01 -13.11
N VAL A 145 -3.30 10.43 -11.91
CA VAL A 145 -4.63 9.98 -11.43
C VAL A 145 -5.45 11.09 -10.77
N ARG A 146 -4.80 12.01 -10.04
CA ARG A 146 -5.46 12.98 -9.16
C ARG A 146 -6.56 13.79 -9.86
N PRO A 147 -6.33 14.43 -11.02
CA PRO A 147 -7.34 15.26 -11.67
C PRO A 147 -8.59 14.48 -12.12
N HIS A 148 -8.50 13.16 -12.26
CA HIS A 148 -9.59 12.31 -12.70
C HIS A 148 -10.38 11.75 -11.50
N LEU A 149 -9.68 11.33 -10.45
CA LEU A 149 -10.32 10.86 -9.21
C LEU A 149 -11.03 12.00 -8.46
N GLU A 150 -10.41 13.18 -8.36
CA GLU A 150 -11.03 14.35 -7.73
C GLU A 150 -12.27 14.83 -8.51
N ARG A 151 -12.28 14.67 -9.83
CA ARG A 151 -13.45 14.99 -10.68
C ARG A 151 -14.64 14.07 -10.42
N LEU A 152 -14.39 12.84 -10.00
CA LEU A 152 -15.42 11.89 -9.58
C LEU A 152 -15.83 12.08 -8.10
N GLY A 153 -15.23 13.07 -7.43
CA GLY A 153 -15.53 13.45 -6.05
C GLY A 153 -14.73 12.70 -4.99
N ALA A 154 -13.65 11.99 -5.35
CA ALA A 154 -12.77 11.36 -4.37
C ALA A 154 -11.76 12.35 -3.78
N HIS A 155 -11.31 12.08 -2.57
CA HIS A 155 -10.25 12.81 -1.87
C HIS A 155 -8.99 11.94 -1.78
N LEU A 156 -7.85 12.49 -2.18
CA LEU A 156 -6.58 11.75 -2.21
C LEU A 156 -5.66 12.14 -1.06
N LEU A 157 -5.33 11.16 -0.23
CA LEU A 157 -4.31 11.25 0.81
C LEU A 157 -2.96 10.79 0.25
N ASP A 158 -1.92 11.55 0.55
CA ASP A 158 -0.55 11.31 0.07
C ASP A 158 0.42 11.37 1.26
N PRO A 159 0.49 10.28 2.05
CA PRO A 159 1.24 10.27 3.31
C PRO A 159 2.76 10.32 3.13
N LEU A 160 3.25 10.08 1.90
CA LEU A 160 4.68 10.07 1.57
C LEU A 160 5.15 11.37 0.93
N ARG A 161 4.26 12.37 0.81
CA ARG A 161 4.57 13.65 0.18
C ARG A 161 5.81 14.29 0.78
N GLY A 162 6.77 14.61 -0.09
CA GLY A 162 7.98 15.34 0.31
C GLY A 162 9.00 14.52 1.09
N LEU A 163 8.77 13.22 1.29
CA LEU A 163 9.74 12.32 1.89
C LEU A 163 10.77 11.85 0.85
N ASP A 164 12.02 11.75 1.25
CA ASP A 164 13.04 11.04 0.47
C ASP A 164 12.83 9.51 0.53
N MET A 165 13.58 8.76 -0.30
CA MET A 165 13.41 7.31 -0.37
C MET A 165 13.70 6.60 0.98
N GLY A 166 14.66 7.08 1.76
CA GLY A 166 14.98 6.52 3.07
C GLY A 166 13.85 6.76 4.07
N GLN A 167 13.30 7.98 4.09
CA GLN A 167 12.15 8.37 4.90
C GLN A 167 10.88 7.61 4.50
N CYS A 168 10.60 7.47 3.21
CA CYS A 168 9.51 6.63 2.71
C CYS A 168 9.62 5.19 3.23
N LEU A 169 10.81 4.59 3.17
CA LEU A 169 11.04 3.25 3.68
C LEU A 169 10.87 3.15 5.19
N ALA A 170 11.25 4.19 5.94
CA ALA A 170 11.12 4.25 7.40
C ALA A 170 9.68 4.53 7.86
N TRP A 171 8.86 5.13 7.01
CA TRP A 171 7.45 5.42 7.29
C TRP A 171 6.63 4.14 7.50
N TYR A 172 6.95 3.07 6.76
CA TYR A 172 6.27 1.79 6.94
C TYR A 172 6.74 1.11 8.22
N PRO A 173 5.81 0.67 9.09
CA PRO A 173 6.18 -0.06 10.30
C PRO A 173 6.95 -1.32 9.91
N ALA A 174 7.99 -1.62 10.69
CA ALA A 174 8.72 -2.87 10.55
C ALA A 174 7.72 -4.03 10.58
N ASP A 175 7.89 -5.00 9.70
CA ASP A 175 7.23 -6.29 9.86
C ASP A 175 7.73 -6.84 11.19
N ALA A 176 6.93 -6.68 12.25
CA ALA A 176 7.23 -7.28 13.53
C ALA A 176 7.25 -8.79 13.26
N CYS A 177 8.46 -9.35 13.18
CA CYS A 177 8.70 -10.77 13.21
C CYS A 177 8.05 -11.27 14.50
N ARG A 178 6.80 -11.75 14.40
CA ARG A 178 6.17 -12.48 15.48
C ARG A 178 6.96 -13.76 15.63
N ARG A 179 7.94 -13.75 16.54
CA ARG A 179 8.32 -14.96 17.26
C ARG A 179 7.04 -15.44 17.94
N THR A 180 6.44 -16.50 17.42
CA THR A 180 5.31 -17.16 18.04
C THR A 180 5.72 -17.56 19.46
N PRO A 181 5.05 -17.11 20.53
CA PRO A 181 5.12 -17.83 21.79
C PRO A 181 4.42 -19.16 21.54
N SER A 182 5.18 -20.26 21.64
CA SER A 182 4.63 -21.61 21.61
C SER A 182 3.68 -21.78 22.80
N LEU A 183 2.38 -21.57 22.58
CA LEU A 183 1.36 -21.96 23.54
C LEU A 183 0.97 -23.41 23.29
N SER A 184 1.68 -24.30 23.97
CA SER A 184 1.13 -25.61 24.35
C SER A 184 -0.05 -25.37 25.27
N ARG A 185 -1.28 -25.51 24.76
CA ARG A 185 -2.39 -26.04 25.57
C ARG A 185 -3.50 -26.58 24.67
N LYS A 186 -3.73 -27.89 24.81
CA LYS A 186 -4.92 -28.58 24.30
C LYS A 186 -6.16 -28.03 25.02
N THR A 187 -7.18 -27.63 24.27
CA THR A 187 -8.59 -27.83 24.64
C THR A 187 -9.44 -27.84 23.37
N SER A 188 -10.20 -28.92 23.23
CA SER A 188 -11.29 -29.12 22.28
C SER A 188 -12.40 -28.08 22.48
N HIS A 189 -13.02 -27.61 21.38
CA HIS A 189 -14.46 -27.78 21.10
C HIS A 189 -14.88 -27.04 19.82
N SER A 190 -15.52 -27.81 18.93
CA SER A 190 -16.66 -27.51 18.06
C SER A 190 -16.76 -26.20 17.25
N SER A 191 -16.42 -26.33 15.96
CA SER A 191 -17.12 -25.85 14.76
C SER A 191 -18.37 -24.96 14.90
N SER A 192 -18.32 -23.77 14.28
CA SER A 192 -19.29 -23.36 13.25
C SER A 192 -18.73 -22.23 12.41
N SER A 193 -18.65 -22.49 11.10
CA SER A 193 -17.99 -21.68 10.10
C SER A 193 -19.04 -20.98 9.23
N LEU A 194 -19.07 -19.65 9.25
CA LEU A 194 -19.77 -18.84 8.25
C LEU A 194 -18.75 -18.49 7.17
N HIS A 195 -18.73 -19.30 6.10
CA HIS A 195 -17.90 -19.04 4.93
C HIS A 195 -18.50 -17.91 4.10
N TYR A 196 -17.72 -16.84 3.94
CA TYR A 196 -17.83 -15.90 2.84
C TYR A 196 -17.42 -16.62 1.54
N VAL A 197 -18.34 -16.74 0.59
CA VAL A 197 -18.11 -17.38 -0.72
C VAL A 197 -17.70 -16.29 -1.72
N PRO A 198 -16.50 -16.35 -2.33
CA PRO A 198 -16.18 -15.49 -3.47
C PRO A 198 -16.92 -16.00 -4.71
N LEU A 199 -17.56 -15.08 -5.43
CA LEU A 199 -18.21 -15.30 -6.72
C LEU A 199 -17.16 -15.72 -7.77
N MET A 200 -16.91 -17.03 -7.87
CA MET A 200 -16.21 -17.62 -9.00
C MET A 200 -17.13 -17.54 -10.23
N MET A 201 -16.91 -16.56 -11.10
CA MET A 201 -17.39 -16.65 -12.48
C MET A 201 -16.72 -17.87 -13.13
N ARG A 202 -17.49 -18.95 -13.26
CA ARG A 202 -17.12 -20.11 -14.07
C ARG A 202 -16.95 -19.66 -15.52
N CYS A 203 -15.71 -19.50 -15.95
CA CYS A 203 -15.36 -19.37 -17.35
C CYS A 203 -15.70 -20.69 -18.06
N ARG A 204 -16.86 -20.73 -18.74
CA ARG A 204 -17.27 -21.88 -19.53
C ARG A 204 -16.41 -21.89 -20.79
N ARG A 205 -15.53 -22.88 -20.87
CA ARG A 205 -14.70 -23.24 -22.03
C ARG A 205 -15.60 -23.38 -23.27
N MET A 206 -15.71 -22.34 -24.09
CA MET A 206 -16.24 -22.46 -25.45
C MET A 206 -15.10 -23.03 -26.32
N SER A 207 -15.22 -24.31 -26.64
CA SER A 207 -14.42 -24.97 -27.66
C SER A 207 -14.73 -24.32 -29.00
N PHE A 208 -13.84 -23.46 -29.48
CA PHE A 208 -13.91 -22.87 -30.81
C PHE A 208 -13.47 -23.93 -31.82
N SER A 209 -14.45 -24.57 -32.45
CA SER A 209 -14.24 -25.45 -33.61
C SER A 209 -13.85 -24.57 -34.79
N LEU A 210 -12.57 -24.59 -35.17
CA LEU A 210 -12.08 -24.08 -36.45
C LEU A 210 -12.87 -24.75 -37.57
N ARG A 211 -13.75 -23.99 -38.22
CA ARG A 211 -14.34 -24.34 -39.52
C ARG A 211 -13.74 -23.37 -40.52
N GLU A 212 -12.95 -23.91 -41.44
CA GLU A 212 -12.30 -23.19 -42.52
C GLU A 212 -13.33 -22.44 -43.35
N GLY A 213 -13.21 -21.12 -43.40
CA GLY A 213 -13.97 -20.26 -44.28
C GLY A 213 -13.02 -19.22 -44.86
N ARG A 214 -12.50 -19.50 -46.06
CA ARG A 214 -11.75 -18.52 -46.88
C ARG A 214 -12.67 -17.33 -47.18
N PRO A 215 -12.29 -16.08 -46.87
CA PRO A 215 -12.88 -14.93 -47.53
C PRO A 215 -12.15 -14.64 -48.84
N ALA A 216 -12.95 -14.49 -49.89
CA ALA A 216 -12.54 -14.17 -51.25
C ALA A 216 -11.79 -12.83 -51.34
N ILE A 217 -10.76 -12.79 -52.18
CA ILE A 217 -10.02 -11.60 -52.59
C ILE A 217 -10.90 -10.81 -53.59
N PRO A 218 -11.30 -9.55 -53.33
CA PRO A 218 -11.87 -8.71 -54.37
C PRO A 218 -10.75 -8.17 -55.30
N PRO A 219 -11.02 -8.01 -56.61
CA PRO A 219 -10.00 -7.64 -57.59
C PRO A 219 -9.50 -6.20 -57.43
N ALA A 220 -8.24 -6.00 -57.81
CA ALA A 220 -7.54 -4.73 -57.85
C ALA A 220 -8.27 -3.69 -58.71
N TYR A 221 -8.43 -2.49 -58.17
CA TYR A 221 -8.88 -1.32 -58.93
C TYR A 221 -7.65 -0.64 -59.56
N THR A 222 -7.51 -0.78 -60.87
CA THR A 222 -6.59 0.01 -61.71
C THR A 222 -7.39 0.99 -62.57
N ALA A 223 -6.74 2.12 -62.89
CA ALA A 223 -7.13 3.28 -63.72
C ALA A 223 -7.78 4.43 -62.93
N GLY A 224 -7.37 5.68 -63.07
CA GLY A 224 -6.42 6.33 -63.99
C GLY A 224 -6.71 7.84 -63.97
N GLY A 225 -5.67 8.66 -64.04
CA GLY A 225 -5.72 10.12 -64.07
C GLY A 225 -4.31 10.68 -64.02
#